data_AF-A0AAE6WEH2-F1
#
_entry.id   AF-A0AAE6WEH2-F1
#
_cell.length_a   1.000
_cell.length_b   1.000
_cell.length_c   1.000
_cell.angle_alpha   90.00
_cell.angle_beta   90.00
_cell.angle_gamma   90.00
#
_symmetry.space_group_name_H-M   'P 1'
#
loop_
_entity.id
_entity.type
_entity.pdbx_description
1 polymer ?
#
loop_
_entity_poly.entity_id
_entity_poly.type
_entity_poly.pdbx_seq_one_letter_code
_entity_poly.pdbx_strand_id
1 'polypeptide(L)'
;MKVSKGGSKLEGGDPDLLWWPNGDVAADHPDAEKKCLGKKPLQPPETDPKKNPNYMGDYADWIDCMNKKGLEVDPLPNGEGWNFKAGTTPPRNADQIQQECMIEAFSE
;
A
#
# COMPACT_ATOMS: atom_id res chain seq x y z
N MET A 1 19.56 8.01 23.68
CA MET A 1 19.63 6.59 23.27
C MET A 1 20.64 6.49 22.14
N LYS A 2 21.67 5.66 22.28
CA LYS A 2 22.72 5.49 21.26
C LYS A 2 22.25 4.43 20.27
N VAL A 3 22.03 4.80 19.02
CA VAL A 3 21.79 3.84 17.93
C VAL A 3 23.11 3.12 17.67
N SER A 4 23.17 1.83 18.01
CA SER A 4 24.32 0.98 17.73
C SER A 4 24.47 0.76 16.24
N LYS A 5 25.66 1.09 15.76
CA LYS A 5 26.22 0.88 14.43
C LYS A 5 25.85 -0.53 13.92
N GLY A 6 25.17 -0.59 12.76
CA GLY A 6 24.76 -1.83 12.11
C GLY A 6 25.96 -2.75 11.90
N GLY A 7 25.85 -3.97 12.42
CA GLY A 7 26.87 -5.00 12.34
C GLY A 7 27.01 -5.56 10.93
N SER A 8 28.21 -5.36 10.40
CA SER A 8 29.01 -6.21 9.51
C SER A 8 28.37 -7.49 8.98
N LYS A 9 28.37 -7.61 7.63
CA LYS A 9 28.50 -8.84 6.84
C LYS A 9 28.20 -10.15 7.58
N LEU A 10 27.04 -10.73 7.31
CA LEU A 10 26.83 -12.17 7.53
C LEU A 10 27.75 -12.93 6.57
N GLU A 11 28.90 -13.37 7.06
CA GLU A 11 29.74 -14.32 6.31
C GLU A 11 28.99 -15.66 6.22
N GLY A 12 28.69 -16.08 4.99
CA GLY A 12 28.09 -17.39 4.70
C GLY A 12 26.60 -17.40 4.34
N GLY A 13 25.91 -16.26 4.30
CA GLY A 13 24.56 -16.19 3.74
C GLY A 13 24.60 -16.08 2.22
N ASP A 14 23.83 -16.89 1.51
CA ASP A 14 23.61 -16.71 0.08
C ASP A 14 23.09 -15.28 -0.16
N PRO A 15 23.83 -14.42 -0.89
CA PRO A 15 23.41 -13.05 -1.14
C PRO A 15 22.02 -12.94 -1.77
N ASP A 16 21.57 -13.98 -2.48
CA ASP A 16 20.25 -14.06 -3.10
C ASP A 16 19.10 -14.30 -2.09
N LEU A 17 19.43 -14.68 -0.85
CA LEU A 17 18.46 -14.91 0.24
C LEU A 17 18.44 -13.79 1.28
N LEU A 18 19.26 -12.74 1.11
CA LEU A 18 19.27 -11.61 2.01
C LEU A 18 18.07 -10.70 1.71
N TRP A 19 17.10 -10.68 2.62
CA TRP A 19 16.10 -9.61 2.69
C TRP A 19 16.85 -8.26 2.77
N TRP A 20 16.51 -7.30 1.91
CA TRP A 20 17.10 -5.96 1.86
C TRP A 20 16.19 -4.94 2.57
N PRO A 21 16.27 -4.78 3.91
CA PRO A 21 15.27 -4.04 4.69
C PRO A 21 15.33 -2.51 4.50
N ASN A 22 16.41 -1.98 3.94
CA ASN A 22 16.68 -0.54 3.86
C ASN A 22 17.25 -0.10 2.49
N GLY A 23 17.07 -0.92 1.44
CA GLY A 23 17.52 -0.62 0.09
C GLY A 23 16.33 -0.47 -0.86
N ASP A 24 16.49 0.36 -1.89
CA ASP A 24 15.52 0.38 -3.00
C ASP A 24 15.88 -0.77 -3.92
N VAL A 25 15.20 -1.90 -3.77
CA VAL A 25 15.48 -3.13 -4.54
C VAL A 25 15.41 -2.89 -6.05
N ALA A 26 14.57 -1.97 -6.51
CA ALA A 26 14.46 -1.63 -7.92
C ALA A 26 15.69 -0.86 -8.42
N ALA A 27 16.29 -0.01 -7.58
CA ALA A 27 17.50 0.74 -7.91
C ALA A 27 18.79 -0.05 -7.68
N ASP A 28 18.88 -0.76 -6.55
CA ASP A 28 20.09 -1.42 -6.06
C ASP A 28 20.25 -2.83 -6.66
N HIS A 29 19.14 -3.49 -7.00
CA HIS A 29 19.10 -4.88 -7.48
C HIS A 29 18.07 -5.08 -8.62
N PRO A 30 18.21 -4.37 -9.76
CA PRO A 30 17.21 -4.38 -10.84
C PRO A 30 16.96 -5.77 -11.44
N ASP A 31 17.98 -6.65 -11.46
CA ASP A 31 17.83 -8.02 -11.94
C ASP A 31 16.99 -8.89 -10.99
N ALA A 32 17.08 -8.65 -9.68
CA ALA A 32 16.26 -9.32 -8.69
C ALA A 32 14.81 -8.82 -8.75
N GLU A 33 14.60 -7.49 -8.83
CA GLU A 33 13.27 -6.91 -9.01
C GLU A 33 12.61 -7.45 -10.29
N LYS A 34 13.33 -7.52 -11.41
CA LYS A 34 12.80 -8.05 -12.68
C LYS A 34 12.33 -9.50 -12.59
N LYS A 35 13.01 -10.35 -11.82
CA LYS A 35 12.57 -11.74 -11.56
C LYS A 35 11.29 -11.79 -10.73
N CYS A 36 11.06 -10.80 -9.86
CA CYS A 36 9.93 -10.72 -8.94
C CYS A 36 8.70 -9.99 -9.51
N LEU A 37 8.87 -9.06 -10.47
CA LEU A 37 7.77 -8.27 -11.02
C LEU A 37 6.61 -9.12 -11.53
N GLY A 38 6.90 -10.22 -12.24
CA GLY A 38 5.88 -11.15 -12.74
C GLY A 38 5.26 -12.07 -11.68
N LYS A 39 5.70 -11.97 -10.41
CA LYS A 39 5.18 -12.74 -9.27
C LYS A 39 4.32 -11.89 -8.31
N LYS A 40 4.31 -10.56 -8.47
CA LYS A 40 3.42 -9.70 -7.70
C LYS A 40 1.96 -10.04 -8.04
N PRO A 41 1.07 -10.11 -7.05
CA PRO A 41 -0.36 -10.22 -7.31
C PRO A 41 -0.78 -9.12 -8.28
N LEU A 42 -1.60 -9.48 -9.28
CA LEU A 42 -2.22 -8.47 -10.12
C LEU A 42 -3.14 -7.63 -9.24
N GLN A 43 -3.08 -6.31 -9.39
CA GLN A 43 -4.08 -5.44 -8.79
C GLN A 43 -5.45 -5.78 -9.39
N PRO A 44 -6.51 -5.85 -8.58
CA PRO A 44 -7.87 -6.07 -9.08
C PRO A 44 -8.21 -5.04 -10.17
N PRO A 45 -8.74 -5.46 -11.34
CA PRO A 45 -9.04 -4.54 -12.43
C PRO A 45 -10.07 -3.46 -12.03
N GLU A 46 -10.90 -3.73 -11.04
CA GLU A 46 -11.88 -2.80 -10.46
C GLU A 46 -11.18 -1.61 -9.79
N THR A 47 -9.96 -1.80 -9.25
CA THR A 47 -9.17 -0.72 -8.64
C THR A 47 -8.25 0.02 -9.62
N ASP A 48 -8.28 -0.32 -10.91
CA ASP A 48 -7.47 0.32 -11.95
C ASP A 48 -8.31 1.33 -12.74
N PRO A 49 -8.04 2.65 -12.67
CA PRO A 49 -8.81 3.68 -13.38
C PRO A 49 -8.78 3.54 -14.91
N LYS A 50 -7.83 2.79 -15.46
CA LYS A 50 -7.75 2.51 -16.90
C LYS A 50 -8.65 1.35 -17.33
N LYS A 51 -9.12 0.54 -16.38
CA LYS A 51 -9.91 -0.67 -16.64
C LYS A 51 -11.31 -0.59 -16.05
N ASN A 52 -11.49 0.18 -14.97
CA ASN A 52 -12.78 0.44 -14.36
C ASN A 52 -13.39 1.76 -14.89
N PRO A 53 -14.47 1.71 -15.70
CA PRO A 53 -15.15 2.91 -16.17
C PRO A 53 -15.88 3.70 -15.05
N ASN A 54 -16.16 3.05 -13.91
CA ASN A 54 -16.84 3.63 -12.76
C ASN A 54 -15.87 4.06 -11.65
N TYR A 55 -14.55 4.00 -11.88
CA TYR A 55 -13.52 4.16 -10.85
C TYR A 55 -13.73 5.34 -9.89
N MET A 56 -14.08 6.52 -10.39
CA MET A 56 -14.26 7.70 -9.54
C MET A 56 -15.52 7.66 -8.68
N GLY A 57 -16.55 6.91 -9.10
CA GLY A 57 -17.75 6.63 -8.30
C GLY A 57 -17.40 5.69 -7.15
N ASP A 58 -16.81 4.54 -7.47
CA ASP A 58 -16.37 3.55 -6.48
C ASP A 58 -15.35 4.14 -5.50
N TYR A 59 -14.44 4.98 -6.00
CA TYR A 59 -13.52 5.75 -5.16
C TYR A 59 -14.24 6.68 -4.18
N ALA A 60 -15.29 7.38 -4.60
CA ALA A 60 -16.08 8.23 -3.72
C ALA A 60 -16.81 7.39 -2.65
N ASP A 61 -17.38 6.24 -3.04
CA ASP A 61 -18.05 5.31 -2.13
C ASP A 61 -17.07 4.72 -1.10
N TRP A 62 -15.83 4.43 -1.51
CA TRP A 62 -14.77 4.00 -0.61
C TRP A 62 -14.45 5.05 0.45
N ILE A 63 -14.27 6.32 0.04
CA ILE A 63 -13.99 7.45 0.93
C ILE A 63 -15.14 7.68 1.91
N ASP A 64 -16.38 7.61 1.43
CA ASP A 64 -17.57 7.78 2.25
C ASP A 64 -17.72 6.64 3.28
N CYS A 65 -17.48 5.39 2.89
CA CYS A 65 -17.49 4.25 3.81
C CYS A 65 -16.44 4.42 4.91
N MET A 66 -15.20 4.77 4.56
CA MET A 66 -14.12 4.97 5.53
C MET A 66 -14.44 6.10 6.52
N ASN A 67 -14.99 7.22 6.03
CA ASN A 67 -15.42 8.32 6.89
C ASN A 67 -16.58 7.93 7.81
N LYS A 68 -17.58 7.18 7.31
CA LYS A 68 -18.70 6.68 8.13
C LYS A 68 -18.25 5.72 9.24
N LYS A 69 -17.19 4.93 8.98
CA LYS A 69 -16.60 4.01 9.96
C LYS A 69 -15.56 4.65 10.89
N GLY A 70 -15.35 5.97 10.79
CA GLY A 70 -14.51 6.74 11.72
C GLY A 70 -13.01 6.76 11.39
N LEU A 71 -12.63 6.43 10.15
CA LEU A 71 -11.24 6.55 9.70
C LEU A 71 -10.84 8.03 9.46
N GLU A 72 -11.82 8.89 9.17
CA GLU A 72 -11.67 10.34 8.97
C GLU A 72 -10.58 10.73 7.97
N VAL A 73 -10.92 10.66 6.67
CA VAL A 73 -9.97 10.83 5.57
C VAL A 73 -10.40 11.92 4.59
N ASP A 74 -9.41 12.56 3.97
CA ASP A 74 -9.55 13.50 2.86
C ASP A 74 -9.08 12.84 1.56
N PRO A 75 -9.90 12.85 0.49
CA PRO A 75 -9.53 12.25 -0.80
C PRO A 75 -8.43 13.04 -1.51
N LEU A 76 -7.59 12.34 -2.28
CA LEU A 76 -6.71 12.97 -3.27
C LEU A 76 -7.50 13.35 -4.53
N PRO A 77 -7.25 14.52 -5.16
CA PRO A 77 -8.02 14.98 -6.31
C PRO A 77 -8.01 14.05 -7.54
N ASN A 78 -6.98 13.21 -7.66
CA ASN A 78 -6.76 12.30 -8.77
C ASN A 78 -7.28 10.87 -8.50
N GLY A 79 -7.89 10.62 -7.34
CA GLY A 79 -8.38 9.29 -6.97
C GLY A 79 -7.30 8.29 -6.55
N GLU A 80 -6.02 8.66 -6.58
CA GLU A 80 -4.89 7.72 -6.33
C GLU A 80 -4.70 7.35 -4.85
N GLY A 81 -5.56 7.83 -3.95
CA GLY A 81 -5.49 7.54 -2.52
C GLY A 81 -6.16 8.60 -1.67
N TRP A 82 -5.80 8.66 -0.40
CA TRP A 82 -6.37 9.59 0.59
C TRP A 82 -5.35 9.89 1.68
N ASN A 83 -5.57 10.97 2.42
CA ASN A 83 -4.82 11.30 3.64
C ASN A 83 -5.75 11.29 4.84
N PHE A 84 -5.22 11.05 6.04
CA PHE A 84 -5.99 11.33 7.25
C PHE A 84 -6.30 12.82 7.37
N LYS A 85 -7.47 13.15 7.89
CA LYS A 85 -7.79 14.52 8.28
C LYS A 85 -6.79 15.00 9.33
N ALA A 86 -6.43 16.27 9.24
CA ALA A 86 -5.47 16.87 10.16
C ALA A 86 -5.97 16.77 11.62
N GLY A 87 -5.15 16.21 12.51
CA GLY A 87 -5.47 16.05 13.93
C GLY A 87 -6.24 14.78 14.29
N THR A 88 -6.60 13.94 13.31
CA THR A 88 -7.20 12.63 13.56
C THR A 88 -6.17 11.65 14.11
N THR A 89 -6.58 10.84 15.09
CA THR A 89 -5.87 9.63 15.49
C THR A 89 -6.60 8.43 14.89
N PRO A 90 -5.96 7.64 14.01
CA PRO A 90 -6.62 6.49 13.39
C PRO A 90 -7.09 5.48 14.44
N PRO A 91 -8.27 4.86 14.26
CA PRO A 91 -8.74 3.82 15.15
C PRO A 91 -7.85 2.57 15.07
N ARG A 92 -7.85 1.73 16.11
CA ARG A 92 -7.00 0.51 16.15
C ARG A 92 -7.28 -0.48 15.02
N ASN A 93 -8.48 -0.43 14.44
CA ASN A 93 -8.93 -1.28 13.35
C ASN A 93 -8.92 -0.53 11.99
N ALA A 94 -8.08 0.49 11.82
CA ALA A 94 -7.97 1.28 10.60
C ALA A 94 -7.79 0.42 9.33
N ASP A 95 -6.86 -0.54 9.36
CA ASP A 95 -6.58 -1.42 8.21
C ASP A 95 -7.80 -2.29 7.85
N GLN A 96 -8.51 -2.76 8.86
CA GLN A 96 -9.75 -3.53 8.67
C GLN A 96 -10.82 -2.67 8.01
N ILE A 97 -11.04 -1.44 8.50
CA ILE A 97 -12.00 -0.50 7.92
C ILE A 97 -11.64 -0.22 6.46
N GLN A 98 -10.37 0.06 6.18
CA GLN A 98 -9.91 0.35 4.82
C GLN A 98 -10.16 -0.82 3.87
N GLN A 99 -9.80 -2.04 4.28
CA GLN A 99 -9.98 -3.24 3.48
C GLN A 99 -11.46 -3.56 3.24
N GLU A 100 -12.29 -3.53 4.28
CA GLU A 100 -13.74 -3.77 4.16
C GLU A 100 -14.39 -2.76 3.23
N CYS A 101 -14.09 -1.47 3.39
CA CYS A 101 -14.66 -0.43 2.55
C CYS A 101 -14.15 -0.50 1.10
N MET A 102 -12.90 -0.94 0.88
CA MET A 102 -12.38 -1.15 -0.47
C MET A 102 -13.11 -2.31 -1.15
N ILE A 103 -13.33 -3.42 -0.44
CA ILE A 103 -14.10 -4.55 -0.96
C ILE A 103 -15.54 -4.11 -1.26
N GLU A 104 -16.18 -3.38 -0.34
CA GLU A 104 -17.57 -2.91 -0.52
C GLU A 104 -17.72 -2.00 -1.75
N ALA A 105 -16.76 -1.11 -1.99
CA ALA A 105 -16.84 -0.15 -3.09
C ALA A 105 -16.43 -0.73 -4.45
N PHE A 106 -15.46 -1.67 -4.47
CA PHE A 106 -14.86 -2.17 -5.72
C PHE A 106 -15.20 -3.64 -6.03
N SER A 107 -16.13 -4.26 -5.31
CA SER A 107 -16.62 -5.61 -5.63
C SER A 107 -18.06 -5.53 -6.17
N GLU A 108 -18.20 -5.48 -7.49
CA GLU A 108 -19.47 -5.81 -8.18
C GLU A 108 -19.66 -7.33 -8.32
#